data_AF-A0A7X0VWC1-F1
#
_entry.id   AF-A0A7X0VWC1-F1
#
_cell.length_a   1.000
_cell.length_b   1.000
_cell.length_c   1.000
_cell.angle_alpha   90.00
_cell.angle_beta   90.00
_cell.angle_gamma   90.00
#
_symmetry.space_group_name_H-M   'P 1'
#
loop_
_entity.id
_entity.type
_entity.pdbx_description
1 polymer ?
#
loop_
_entity_poly.entity_id
_entity_poly.type
_entity_poly.pdbx_seq_one_letter_code
_entity_poly.pdbx_strand_id
1 'polypeptide(L)' 'MYKSYSPTTDTRVRTGSSGSRRDQLQISEEAKELLGAQGKSDAERADKIESLKSQVKSGTYFVDAGKIAEKLLPYLK' A
#
# COMPACT_ATOMS: atom_id res chain seq x y z
N MET A 1 3.09 -3.68 -30.06
CA MET A 1 2.06 -3.52 -29.02
C MET A 1 2.50 -4.26 -27.76
N TYR A 2 2.48 -3.54 -26.63
CA TYR A 2 2.68 -3.88 -25.21
C TYR A 2 3.61 -5.03 -24.76
N LYS A 3 4.59 -4.68 -23.92
CA LYS A 3 5.57 -5.55 -23.25
C LYS A 3 4.99 -6.00 -21.89
N SER A 4 4.77 -7.30 -21.72
CA SER A 4 4.42 -7.89 -20.42
C SER A 4 5.68 -8.14 -19.60
N TYR A 5 5.67 -7.65 -18.36
CA TYR A 5 6.77 -7.83 -17.40
C TYR A 5 6.45 -9.05 -16.54
N SER A 6 7.35 -10.02 -16.48
CA SER A 6 7.25 -11.19 -15.61
C SER A 6 8.28 -11.06 -14.49
N PRO A 7 7.90 -11.20 -13.20
CA PRO A 7 8.84 -11.15 -12.10
C PRO A 7 9.56 -12.50 -11.97
N THR A 8 10.82 -12.58 -12.40
CA THR A 8 11.69 -13.73 -12.10
C THR A 8 12.49 -13.45 -10.83
N THR A 9 12.12 -14.11 -9.74
CA THR A 9 12.99 -14.26 -8.56
C THR A 9 14.13 -15.21 -8.91
N ASP A 10 15.26 -14.66 -9.37
CA ASP A 10 16.47 -15.44 -9.67
C ASP A 10 17.43 -15.38 -8.49
N THR A 11 17.33 -16.34 -7.58
CA THR A 11 18.39 -16.64 -6.61
C THR A 11 19.53 -17.37 -7.33
N ARG A 12 20.51 -16.64 -7.85
CA ARG A 12 21.79 -17.20 -8.30
C ARG A 12 22.96 -16.59 -7.55
N VAL A 13 23.27 -17.21 -6.42
CA VAL A 13 24.60 -17.15 -5.84
C VAL A 13 25.54 -17.95 -6.75
N ARG A 14 26.36 -17.28 -7.56
CA ARG A 14 27.54 -17.89 -8.20
C ARG A 14 28.72 -16.94 -8.19
N THR A 15 29.72 -17.35 -7.41
CA THR A 15 31.09 -16.84 -7.32
C THR A 15 31.74 -16.63 -8.69
N GLY A 16 32.23 -15.42 -8.94
CA GLY A 16 33.05 -15.05 -10.09
C GLY A 16 33.76 -13.71 -9.83
N SER A 17 35.09 -13.74 -9.88
CA SER A 17 36.00 -12.62 -9.56
C SER A 17 35.89 -11.45 -10.55
N SER A 18 35.45 -10.28 -10.08
CA SER A 18 35.92 -8.91 -10.38
C SER A 18 34.78 -7.91 -10.09
N GLY A 19 34.99 -7.05 -9.09
CA GLY A 19 34.18 -5.85 -8.82
C GLY A 19 32.67 -6.03 -8.87
N SER A 20 32.07 -6.55 -7.80
CA SER A 20 30.62 -6.46 -7.56
C SER A 20 30.18 -4.99 -7.65
N ARG A 21 29.67 -4.59 -8.82
CA ARG A 21 28.80 -3.43 -8.93
C ARG A 21 27.54 -3.80 -8.16
N ARG A 22 27.48 -3.37 -6.91
CA ARG A 22 26.27 -3.49 -6.10
C ARG A 22 25.19 -2.69 -6.82
N ASP A 23 24.11 -3.34 -7.18
CA ASP A 23 22.90 -2.63 -7.61
C ASP A 23 22.44 -1.78 -6.42
N GLN A 24 22.49 -0.45 -6.57
CA GLN A 24 22.04 0.49 -5.55
C GLN A 24 20.63 0.95 -5.91
N LEU A 25 19.66 0.63 -5.05
CA LEU A 25 18.33 1.25 -5.11
C LEU A 25 18.41 2.63 -4.46
N GLN A 26 18.26 3.69 -5.26
CA GLN A 26 18.04 5.05 -4.75
C GLN A 26 16.53 5.30 -4.71
N ILE A 27 15.99 5.47 -3.50
CA ILE A 27 14.60 5.94 -3.33
C ILE A 27 14.59 7.43 -3.65
N SER A 28 13.73 7.87 -4.57
CA SER A 28 13.60 9.29 -4.91
C SER A 28 13.18 10.11 -3.69
N GLU A 29 13.65 11.35 -3.62
CA GLU A 29 13.26 12.27 -2.55
C GLU A 29 11.74 12.49 -2.53
N GLU A 30 11.11 12.59 -3.70
CA GLU A 30 9.65 12.67 -3.85
C GLU A 30 8.90 11.49 -3.20
N ALA A 31 9.41 10.26 -3.35
CA ALA A 31 8.78 9.08 -2.74
C ALA A 31 8.90 9.09 -1.20
N LYS A 32 10.02 9.60 -0.66
CA LYS A 32 10.20 9.76 0.79
C LYS A 32 9.28 10.84 1.35
N GLU A 33 9.09 11.93 0.61
CA GLU A 33 8.15 12.99 0.98
C GLU A 33 6.71 12.48 1.02
N LEU A 34 6.28 11.73 0.00
CA LEU A 34 4.95 11.10 -0.03
C LEU A 34 4.75 10.10 1.12
N LEU A 35 5.78 9.30 1.45
CA LEU A 35 5.75 8.38 2.60
C LEU A 35 5.65 9.13 3.93
N GLY A 36 6.42 10.21 4.10
CA GLY A 36 6.35 11.07 5.28
C GLY A 36 5.01 11.80 5.42
N ALA A 37 4.37 12.15 4.30
CA ALA A 37 3.03 12.71 4.28
C ALA A 37 1.95 11.70 4.70
N GLN A 38 2.13 10.40 4.41
CA GLN A 38 1.24 9.33 4.87
C GLN A 38 1.34 9.09 6.39
N GLY A 39 2.56 9.10 6.95
CA GLY A 39 2.80 8.79 8.37
C GLY A 39 2.24 9.83 9.36
N LYS A 40 2.05 11.09 8.93
CA LYS A 40 1.42 12.13 9.78
C LYS A 40 -0.05 11.84 10.09
N SER A 41 -0.71 10.92 9.36
CA SER A 41 -2.11 10.55 9.59
C SER A 41 -2.30 9.46 10.64
N ASP A 42 -1.23 8.88 11.20
CA ASP A 42 -1.34 7.63 11.96
C ASP A 42 -2.05 7.77 13.30
N ALA A 43 -1.86 8.87 14.02
CA ALA A 43 -2.53 9.12 15.31
C ALA A 43 -4.04 9.36 15.13
N GLU A 44 -4.42 10.30 14.27
CA GLU A 44 -5.83 10.59 13.97
C GLU A 44 -6.55 9.37 13.37
N ARG A 45 -5.83 8.58 12.57
CA ARG A 45 -6.35 7.32 12.02
C ARG A 45 -6.53 6.25 13.10
N ALA A 46 -5.60 6.14 14.06
CA ALA A 46 -5.72 5.20 15.17
C ALA A 46 -6.96 5.51 16.01
N ASP A 47 -7.16 6.79 16.38
CA ASP A 47 -8.32 7.25 17.15
C ASP A 47 -9.63 6.99 16.40
N LYS A 48 -9.65 7.29 15.09
CA LYS A 48 -10.81 7.02 14.24
C LYS A 48 -11.13 5.53 14.19
N ILE A 49 -10.13 4.66 14.08
CA ILE A 49 -10.31 3.21 14.07
C ILE A 49 -10.87 2.72 15.41
N GLU A 50 -10.38 3.25 16.53
CA GLU A 50 -10.87 2.87 17.85
C GLU A 50 -12.34 3.27 18.05
N SER A 51 -12.70 4.50 17.67
CA SER A 51 -14.09 4.97 17.69
C SER A 51 -15.01 4.09 16.83
N LEU A 52 -14.59 3.75 15.61
CA LEU A 52 -15.35 2.87 14.72
C LEU A 52 -15.52 1.47 15.32
N LYS A 53 -14.46 0.89 15.91
CA LYS A 53 -14.54 -0.41 16.59
C LYS A 53 -15.54 -0.39 17.74
N SER A 54 -15.59 0.68 18.51
CA SER A 54 -16.57 0.85 19.59
C SER A 54 -18.00 0.84 19.06
N GLN A 55 -18.28 1.65 18.03
CA GLN A 55 -19.61 1.73 17.41
C GLN A 55 -20.07 0.41 16.79
N VAL A 56 -19.15 -0.37 16.22
CA VAL A 56 -19.44 -1.70 15.68
C VAL A 56 -19.78 -2.67 16.82
N LYS A 57 -19.02 -2.66 17.93
CA LYS A 57 -19.30 -3.50 19.10
C LYS A 57 -20.64 -3.17 19.75
N SER A 58 -21.02 -1.90 19.82
CA SER A 58 -22.32 -1.47 20.35
C SER A 58 -23.48 -1.66 19.37
N GLY A 59 -23.21 -2.06 18.12
CA GLY A 59 -24.23 -2.22 17.08
C GLY A 59 -24.83 -0.90 16.57
N THR A 60 -24.20 0.24 16.88
CA THR A 60 -24.68 1.57 16.48
C THR A 60 -23.98 2.11 15.24
N TYR A 61 -23.07 1.34 14.64
CA TYR A 61 -22.38 1.73 13.42
C TYR A 61 -23.32 1.65 12.21
N PHE A 62 -23.55 2.78 11.56
CA PHE A 62 -24.38 2.90 10.37
C PHE A 62 -23.53 2.95 9.10
N VAL A 63 -23.86 2.10 8.13
CA VAL A 63 -23.24 2.12 6.80
C VAL A 63 -24.23 2.67 5.79
N ASP A 64 -23.84 3.77 5.15
CA ASP A 64 -24.61 4.38 4.07
C ASP A 64 -24.58 3.49 2.81
N ALA A 65 -25.76 3.11 2.33
CA ALA A 65 -25.91 2.26 1.15
C ALA A 65 -25.34 2.88 -0.13
N GLY A 66 -25.39 4.21 -0.27
CA GLY A 66 -24.80 4.92 -1.41
C GLY A 66 -23.27 4.74 -1.44
N LYS A 67 -22.62 4.83 -0.29
CA LYS A 67 -21.17 4.59 -0.16
C LYS A 67 -20.79 3.15 -0.47
N ILE A 68 -21.65 2.19 -0.11
CA ILE A 68 -21.44 0.79 -0.49
C ILE A 68 -21.51 0.65 -2.01
N ALA A 69 -22.56 1.20 -2.63
CA ALA A 69 -22.76 1.15 -4.07
C ALA A 69 -21.55 1.74 -4.81
N GLU A 70 -21.10 2.94 -4.44
CA GLU A 70 -19.91 3.59 -5.01
C GLU A 70 -18.65 2.70 -4.97
N LYS A 71 -18.45 1.97 -3.87
CA LYS A 71 -17.30 1.05 -3.72
C LYS A 71 -17.45 -0.22 -4.53
N LEU A 72 -18.67 -0.65 -4.82
CA LEU A 72 -18.95 -1.83 -5.63
C LEU A 72 -18.97 -1.53 -7.13
N LEU A 73 -19.24 -0.29 -7.54
CA LEU A 73 -19.29 0.14 -8.95
C LEU A 73 -18.13 -0.38 -9.82
N PRO A 74 -16.85 -0.33 -9.41
CA PRO A 74 -15.73 -0.78 -10.26
C PRO A 74 -15.76 -2.27 -10.61
N TYR A 75 -16.56 -3.07 -9.90
CA TYR A 75 -16.61 -4.53 -10.03
C TYR A 75 -17.84 -5.01 -10.81
N LEU A 76 -18.74 -4.09 -11.17
CA LEU A 76 -19.95 -4.38 -11.94
C LEU A 76 -19.63 -4.14 -13.43
N LYS A 77 -19.50 -5.23 -14.19
CA LYS A 77 -19.32 -5.25 -15.66
C LYS A 77 -20.65 -5.48 -16.36
#